data_AF-A0A412XKS7-F1
#
_entry.id   AF-A0A412XKS7-F1
#
_cell.length_a   1.000
_cell.length_b   1.000
_cell.length_c   1.000
_cell.angle_alpha   90.00
_cell.angle_beta   90.00
_cell.angle_gamma   90.00
#
_symmetry.space_group_name_H-M   'P 1'
#
loop_
_entity.id
_entity.type
_entity.pdbx_description
1 polymer ?
#
loop_
_entity_poly.entity_id
_entity_poly.type
_entity_poly.pdbx_seq_one_letter_code
_entity_poly.pdbx_strand_id
1 'polypeptide(L)'
;MRSDFVAFILTHGRADSVITDKTLRKCGYTGPIVYVIDNEDKAAADYYAKYKNVIMFDKPKIAKTFDEADNFDDRRAIVYARNACFQIARKLGYKYFIELDDDYDVFSFTYGRDGTVKQRAIKQLDVVFEAMLRFYESIPALTLAMAQRGDFVGGKENDILKGEKMKRKAMNSFICSVDRPFQFVGRINEDVNTYTTLGSRGCLLLQVPQVALNQKQTQKNKGGMTDIYMSQGTYVKSFYTVMMMPSSVKVGVMGHSEETKRLHHVINWNNTVPKILDERFKKK
;
A
#
# COMPACT_ATOMS: atom_id res chain seq x y z
N MET A 1 -1.61 10.79 18.82
CA MET A 1 -1.23 11.10 17.42
C MET A 1 -0.59 12.48 17.34
N ARG A 2 0.46 12.64 16.53
CA ARG A 2 1.09 13.93 16.25
C ARG A 2 0.18 14.84 15.42
N SER A 3 0.29 16.16 15.58
CA SER A 3 -0.49 17.15 14.83
C SER A 3 -0.08 17.29 13.37
N ASP A 4 1.14 16.89 13.01
CA ASP A 4 1.69 16.96 11.65
C ASP A 4 1.49 15.65 10.83
N PHE A 5 0.64 14.74 11.32
CA PHE A 5 0.33 13.45 10.71
C PHE A 5 -1.16 13.33 10.33
N VAL A 6 -1.45 12.80 9.13
CA VAL A 6 -2.81 12.54 8.65
C VAL A 6 -2.98 11.17 8.01
N ALA A 7 -4.15 10.56 8.15
CA ALA A 7 -4.53 9.36 7.39
C ALA A 7 -5.34 9.75 6.17
N PHE A 8 -4.86 9.40 4.98
CA PHE A 8 -5.62 9.49 3.75
C PHE A 8 -6.33 8.17 3.48
N ILE A 9 -7.64 8.23 3.30
CA ILE A 9 -8.42 7.11 2.78
C ILE A 9 -8.72 7.38 1.32
N LEU A 10 -8.14 6.56 0.44
CA LEU A 10 -8.29 6.66 -1.00
C LEU A 10 -9.55 5.90 -1.41
N THR A 11 -10.51 6.60 -2.01
CA THR A 11 -11.83 6.03 -2.25
C THR A 11 -12.47 6.59 -3.52
N HIS A 12 -13.24 5.76 -4.21
CA HIS A 12 -13.91 6.10 -5.47
C HIS A 12 -15.24 5.33 -5.56
N GLY A 13 -16.35 6.03 -5.79
CA GLY A 13 -17.66 5.42 -6.08
C GLY A 13 -18.29 4.61 -4.95
N ARG A 14 -17.75 4.66 -3.73
CA ARG A 14 -18.13 3.82 -2.58
C ARG A 14 -18.36 4.64 -1.30
N ALA A 15 -19.01 5.79 -1.42
CA ALA A 15 -19.29 6.69 -0.31
C ALA A 15 -20.02 6.02 0.87
N ASP A 16 -20.82 4.97 0.63
CA ASP A 16 -21.51 4.22 1.69
C ASP A 16 -20.68 3.11 2.34
N SER A 17 -19.50 2.79 1.79
CA SER A 17 -18.75 1.58 2.12
C SER A 17 -17.28 1.84 2.46
N VAL A 18 -16.97 3.03 3.02
CA VAL A 18 -15.63 3.32 3.56
C VAL A 18 -15.44 2.65 4.92
N ILE A 19 -15.09 1.36 4.90
CA ILE A 19 -14.94 0.50 6.08
C ILE A 19 -13.69 0.90 6.87
N THR A 20 -12.62 1.28 6.18
CA THR A 20 -11.33 1.64 6.80
C THR A 20 -11.48 2.71 7.87
N ASP A 21 -12.33 3.72 7.67
CA ASP A 21 -12.56 4.76 8.68
C ASP A 21 -13.06 4.16 10.01
N LYS A 22 -14.14 3.37 9.93
CA LYS A 22 -14.73 2.71 11.09
C LYS A 22 -13.71 1.80 11.77
N THR A 23 -12.89 1.10 10.99
CA THR A 23 -11.83 0.23 11.51
C THR A 23 -10.73 1.02 12.21
N LEU A 24 -10.25 2.13 11.62
CA LEU A 24 -9.27 3.04 12.25
C LEU A 24 -9.76 3.51 13.61
N ARG A 25 -11.01 4.02 13.68
CA ARG A 25 -11.61 4.50 14.94
C ARG A 25 -11.77 3.38 15.96
N LYS A 26 -12.28 2.21 15.55
CA LYS A 26 -12.40 1.01 16.41
C LYS A 26 -11.05 0.52 16.95
N CYS A 27 -9.97 0.71 16.20
CA CYS A 27 -8.63 0.34 16.58
C CYS A 27 -7.86 1.47 17.31
N GLY A 28 -8.55 2.55 17.69
CA GLY A 28 -7.99 3.61 18.55
C GLY A 28 -7.11 4.61 17.81
N TYR A 29 -7.34 4.85 16.52
CA TYR A 29 -6.75 5.99 15.81
C TYR A 29 -7.56 7.26 16.10
N THR A 30 -6.92 8.28 16.69
CA THR A 30 -7.58 9.55 17.04
C THR A 30 -7.21 10.70 16.13
N GLY A 31 -6.22 10.52 15.26
CA GLY A 31 -5.76 11.55 14.33
C GLY A 31 -6.78 11.95 13.25
N PRO A 32 -6.43 12.95 12.42
CA PRO A 32 -7.25 13.38 11.31
C PRO A 32 -7.31 12.29 10.23
N ILE A 33 -8.50 12.16 9.65
CA ILE A 33 -8.79 11.33 8.48
C ILE A 33 -9.28 12.28 7.38
N VAL A 34 -8.72 12.13 6.19
CA VAL A 34 -9.12 12.87 4.98
C VAL A 34 -9.46 11.84 3.90
N TYR A 35 -10.64 11.98 3.32
CA TYR A 35 -11.09 11.15 2.20
C TYR A 35 -10.62 11.79 0.91
N VAL A 36 -9.81 11.07 0.15
CA VAL A 36 -9.25 11.53 -1.11
C VAL A 36 -10.05 10.93 -2.25
N ILE A 37 -10.78 11.79 -2.96
CA ILE A 37 -11.62 11.45 -4.12
C ILE A 37 -11.12 12.19 -5.36
N ASP A 38 -11.66 11.86 -6.52
CA ASP A 38 -11.30 12.50 -7.78
C ASP A 38 -12.50 13.18 -8.48
N ASN A 39 -12.19 14.06 -9.42
CA ASN A 39 -13.17 14.80 -10.21
C ASN A 39 -13.96 13.95 -11.23
N GLU A 40 -13.67 12.66 -11.36
CA GLU A 40 -14.44 11.71 -12.17
C GLU A 40 -15.33 10.80 -11.30
N ASP A 41 -15.32 10.96 -9.98
CA ASP A 41 -16.14 10.19 -9.05
C ASP A 41 -17.60 10.66 -9.07
N LYS A 42 -18.47 9.83 -9.63
CA LYS A 42 -19.92 10.08 -9.69
C LYS A 42 -20.59 10.14 -8.31
N ALA A 43 -19.98 9.57 -7.28
CA ALA A 43 -20.46 9.61 -5.90
C ALA A 43 -19.88 10.79 -5.10
N ALA A 44 -19.17 11.73 -5.73
CA ALA A 44 -18.55 12.88 -5.04
C ALA A 44 -19.51 13.64 -4.11
N ALA A 45 -20.73 13.91 -4.59
CA ALA A 45 -21.76 14.61 -3.79
C ALA A 45 -22.11 13.84 -2.51
N ASP A 46 -22.18 12.51 -2.58
CA ASP A 46 -22.48 11.66 -1.42
C ASP A 46 -21.34 11.69 -0.39
N TYR A 47 -20.08 11.78 -0.83
CA TYR A 47 -18.96 11.94 0.09
C TYR A 47 -19.04 13.25 0.84
N TYR A 48 -19.27 14.37 0.15
CA TYR A 48 -19.39 15.68 0.81
C TYR A 48 -20.59 15.77 1.75
N ALA A 49 -21.69 15.07 1.45
CA ALA A 49 -22.84 15.00 2.33
C ALA A 49 -22.57 14.18 3.60
N LYS A 50 -21.76 13.12 3.51
CA LYS A 50 -21.51 12.18 4.62
C LYS A 50 -20.30 12.52 5.47
N TYR A 51 -19.27 13.11 4.87
CA TYR A 51 -17.95 13.25 5.47
C TYR A 51 -17.51 14.72 5.48
N LYS A 52 -16.90 15.14 6.59
CA LYS A 52 -16.44 16.53 6.76
C LYS A 52 -15.16 16.84 6.00
N ASN A 53 -14.23 15.89 5.94
CA ASN A 53 -12.87 16.11 5.46
C ASN A 53 -12.65 15.42 4.11
N VAL A 54 -13.30 15.92 3.06
CA VAL A 54 -13.20 15.37 1.71
C VAL A 54 -12.34 16.29 0.85
N ILE A 55 -11.35 15.73 0.16
CA ILE A 55 -10.49 16.46 -0.78
C ILE A 55 -10.58 15.80 -2.14
N MET A 56 -10.95 16.60 -3.13
CA MET A 56 -10.98 16.20 -4.52
C MET A 56 -9.70 16.62 -5.24
N PHE A 57 -9.12 15.72 -6.02
CA PHE A 57 -8.02 16.03 -6.94
C PHE A 57 -8.47 15.90 -8.41
N ASP A 58 -7.72 16.56 -9.30
CA ASP A 58 -7.90 16.47 -10.75
C ASP A 58 -7.14 15.25 -11.29
N LYS A 59 -7.88 14.20 -11.64
CA LYS A 59 -7.28 12.93 -12.08
C LYS A 59 -6.56 13.04 -13.42
N PRO A 60 -7.14 13.64 -14.49
CA PRO A 60 -6.40 13.91 -15.72
C PRO A 60 -5.10 14.69 -15.50
N LYS A 61 -5.07 15.65 -14.57
CA LYS A 61 -3.85 16.38 -14.23
C LYS A 61 -2.81 15.47 -13.56
N ILE A 62 -3.22 14.61 -12.63
CA ILE A 62 -2.31 13.68 -11.97
C ILE A 62 -1.78 12.60 -12.94
N ALA A 63 -2.60 12.10 -13.85
CA ALA A 63 -2.22 11.13 -14.87
C ALA A 63 -1.02 11.59 -15.72
N LYS A 64 -0.90 12.90 -15.97
CA LYS A 64 0.22 13.49 -16.72
C LYS A 64 1.54 13.58 -15.94
N THR A 65 1.55 13.19 -14.67
CA THR A 65 2.74 13.36 -13.81
C THR A 65 3.62 12.12 -13.74
N PHE A 66 3.12 10.93 -14.12
CA PHE A 66 3.84 9.66 -14.01
C PHE A 66 3.57 8.78 -15.22
N ASP A 67 4.37 7.73 -15.39
CA ASP A 67 4.19 6.75 -16.46
C ASP A 67 3.15 5.69 -16.05
N GLU A 68 2.08 5.57 -16.83
CA GLU A 68 1.02 4.57 -16.66
C GLU A 68 1.45 3.18 -17.16
N ALA A 69 2.53 3.10 -17.94
CA ALA A 69 3.12 1.89 -18.52
C ALA A 69 2.19 1.10 -19.45
N ASP A 70 1.25 1.79 -20.07
CA ASP A 70 0.34 1.26 -21.08
C ASP A 70 -0.19 2.39 -21.96
N ASN A 71 -0.92 2.01 -23.03
CA ASN A 71 -1.64 2.94 -23.91
C ASN A 71 -3.17 2.75 -23.77
N PHE A 72 -3.65 2.35 -22.59
CA PHE A 72 -5.07 2.20 -22.31
C PHE A 72 -5.64 3.52 -21.76
N ASP A 73 -6.96 3.70 -21.85
CA ASP A 73 -7.63 4.94 -21.39
C ASP A 73 -8.38 4.78 -20.05
N ASP A 74 -8.03 3.76 -19.24
CA ASP A 74 -8.79 3.40 -18.03
C ASP A 74 -8.25 4.07 -16.76
N ARG A 75 -8.87 5.17 -16.31
CA ARG A 75 -8.45 5.90 -15.11
C ARG A 75 -9.14 5.48 -13.80
N ARG A 76 -9.59 4.22 -13.69
CA ARG A 76 -10.20 3.70 -12.45
C ARG A 76 -9.18 3.22 -11.41
N ALA A 77 -7.89 3.20 -11.77
CA ALA A 77 -6.83 2.68 -10.91
C ALA A 77 -6.51 3.57 -9.70
N ILE A 78 -6.00 2.96 -8.63
CA ILE A 78 -5.68 3.66 -7.37
C ILE A 78 -4.46 4.59 -7.47
N VAL A 79 -3.58 4.35 -8.46
CA VAL A 79 -2.29 5.04 -8.62
C VAL A 79 -2.41 6.56 -8.65
N TYR A 80 -3.49 7.12 -9.22
CA TYR A 80 -3.70 8.57 -9.25
C TYR A 80 -3.92 9.14 -7.86
N ALA A 81 -4.75 8.50 -7.03
CA ALA A 81 -5.03 8.96 -5.69
C ALA A 81 -3.76 8.93 -4.82
N ARG A 82 -2.93 7.88 -4.97
CA ARG A 82 -1.63 7.78 -4.30
C ARG A 82 -0.69 8.91 -4.69
N ASN A 83 -0.51 9.14 -5.99
CA ASN A 83 0.33 10.24 -6.46
C ASN A 83 -0.19 11.63 -6.08
N ALA A 84 -1.51 11.80 -5.93
CA ALA A 84 -2.11 13.06 -5.47
C ALA A 84 -1.80 13.38 -3.99
N CYS A 85 -1.64 12.37 -3.14
CA CYS A 85 -1.52 12.53 -1.69
C CYS A 85 -0.35 13.41 -1.26
N PHE A 86 0.80 13.35 -1.95
CA PHE A 86 1.95 14.20 -1.63
C PHE A 86 1.63 15.70 -1.73
N GLN A 87 0.91 16.10 -2.78
CA GLN A 87 0.52 17.51 -2.98
C GLN A 87 -0.63 17.91 -2.05
N ILE A 88 -1.56 17.00 -1.79
CA ILE A 88 -2.65 17.21 -0.83
C ILE A 88 -2.09 17.44 0.58
N ALA A 89 -1.16 16.61 1.04
CA ALA A 89 -0.51 16.76 2.33
C ALA A 89 0.15 18.14 2.49
N ARG A 90 0.94 18.58 1.50
CA ARG A 90 1.56 19.92 1.51
C ARG A 90 0.53 21.03 1.65
N LYS A 91 -0.55 20.98 0.86
CA LYS A 91 -1.60 22.01 0.86
C LYS A 91 -2.35 22.06 2.20
N LEU A 92 -2.55 20.92 2.84
CA LEU A 92 -3.21 20.82 4.13
C LEU A 92 -2.28 21.09 5.33
N GLY A 93 -0.98 21.31 5.09
CA GLY A 93 0.00 21.57 6.15
C GLY A 93 0.46 20.33 6.91
N TYR A 94 0.25 19.12 6.38
CA TYR A 94 0.75 17.90 6.99
C TYR A 94 2.12 17.52 6.43
N LYS A 95 3.06 17.21 7.33
CA LYS A 95 4.40 16.75 6.97
C LYS A 95 4.44 15.26 6.65
N TYR A 96 3.69 14.48 7.44
CA TYR A 96 3.63 13.04 7.34
C TYR A 96 2.20 12.58 7.08
N PHE A 97 2.07 11.46 6.39
CA PHE A 97 0.77 10.87 6.14
C PHE A 97 0.86 9.37 5.97
N ILE A 98 -0.26 8.69 6.12
CA ILE A 98 -0.43 7.30 5.70
C ILE A 98 -1.52 7.20 4.63
N GLU A 99 -1.20 6.57 3.50
CA GLU A 99 -2.18 6.24 2.46
C GLU A 99 -2.79 4.86 2.75
N LEU A 100 -4.13 4.78 2.74
CA LEU A 100 -4.90 3.57 3.00
C LEU A 100 -6.01 3.43 1.96
N ASP A 101 -6.28 2.20 1.50
CA ASP A 101 -7.52 1.93 0.75
C ASP A 101 -8.73 1.97 1.70
N ASP A 102 -9.95 1.99 1.14
CA ASP A 102 -11.22 2.20 1.86
C ASP A 102 -11.86 0.94 2.46
N ASP A 103 -11.29 -0.25 2.26
CA ASP A 103 -11.91 -1.55 2.56
C ASP A 103 -11.10 -2.43 3.54
N TYR A 104 -10.35 -1.82 4.45
CA TYR A 104 -9.66 -2.51 5.54
C TYR A 104 -10.57 -2.76 6.73
N ASP A 105 -10.72 -4.03 7.12
CA ASP A 105 -11.62 -4.46 8.19
C ASP A 105 -10.89 -4.90 9.47
N VAL A 106 -9.56 -5.09 9.41
CA VAL A 106 -8.74 -5.47 10.56
C VAL A 106 -7.37 -4.79 10.49
N PHE A 107 -6.92 -4.25 11.62
CA PHE A 107 -5.51 -4.00 11.93
C PHE A 107 -5.10 -4.89 13.12
N SER A 108 -4.00 -5.61 13.00
CA SER A 108 -3.56 -6.58 14.01
C SER A 108 -2.05 -6.59 14.20
N PHE A 109 -1.62 -6.99 15.39
CA PHE A 109 -0.28 -7.50 15.60
C PHE A 109 -0.20 -8.93 15.05
N THR A 110 0.94 -9.26 14.46
CA THR A 110 1.22 -10.60 13.92
C THR A 110 1.75 -11.56 14.99
N TYR A 111 2.43 -11.01 16.01
CA TYR A 111 3.11 -11.79 17.05
C TYR A 111 2.53 -11.52 18.44
N GLY A 112 2.42 -12.58 19.23
CA GLY A 112 2.24 -12.52 20.68
C GLY A 112 3.49 -12.03 21.40
N ARG A 113 3.36 -11.72 22.69
CA ARG A 113 4.50 -11.28 23.53
C ARG A 113 5.58 -12.35 23.68
N ASP A 114 5.20 -13.60 23.53
CA ASP A 114 6.04 -14.80 23.56
C ASP A 114 6.72 -15.08 22.20
N GLY A 115 6.54 -14.20 21.21
CA GLY A 115 7.06 -14.40 19.85
C GLY A 115 6.26 -15.40 19.02
N THR A 116 5.16 -15.95 19.56
CA THR A 116 4.31 -16.86 18.79
C THR A 116 3.52 -16.10 17.74
N VAL A 117 3.32 -16.71 16.58
CA VAL A 117 2.48 -16.14 15.53
C VAL A 117 1.04 -16.18 16.01
N LYS A 118 0.50 -15.01 16.34
CA LYS A 118 -0.85 -14.87 16.84
C LYS A 118 -1.40 -13.51 16.43
N GLN A 119 -2.52 -13.56 15.71
CA GLN A 119 -3.21 -12.33 15.39
C GLN A 119 -3.92 -11.76 16.61
N ARG A 120 -3.58 -10.53 16.94
CA ARG A 120 -4.26 -9.76 17.98
C ARG A 120 -4.66 -8.41 17.42
N ALA A 121 -5.95 -8.11 17.42
CA ALA A 121 -6.46 -6.83 16.98
C ALA A 121 -5.76 -5.67 17.72
N ILE A 122 -5.30 -4.67 16.97
CA ILE A 122 -4.74 -3.45 17.52
C ILE A 122 -5.88 -2.64 18.15
N LYS A 123 -5.63 -2.10 19.34
CA LYS A 123 -6.59 -1.26 20.10
C LYS A 123 -6.10 0.18 20.31
N GLN A 124 -4.85 0.45 19.97
CA GLN A 124 -4.19 1.76 20.09
C GLN A 124 -3.34 2.01 18.84
N LEU A 125 -4.00 2.22 17.70
CA LEU A 125 -3.33 2.51 16.43
C LEU A 125 -2.45 3.74 16.50
N ASP A 126 -2.82 4.71 17.33
CA ASP A 126 -1.99 5.89 17.57
C ASP A 126 -0.55 5.54 17.96
N VAL A 127 -0.40 4.67 18.95
CA VAL A 127 0.92 4.21 19.44
C VAL A 127 1.68 3.45 18.35
N VAL A 128 0.96 2.66 17.55
CA VAL A 128 1.55 1.88 16.46
C VAL A 128 2.05 2.78 15.33
N PHE A 129 1.22 3.70 14.84
CA PHE A 129 1.60 4.64 13.79
C PHE A 129 2.71 5.58 14.25
N GLU A 130 2.69 6.05 15.50
CA GLU A 130 3.80 6.82 16.06
C GLU A 130 5.10 6.01 16.13
N ALA A 131 5.04 4.73 16.49
CA ALA A 131 6.22 3.87 16.50
C ALA A 131 6.77 3.62 15.09
N MET A 132 5.90 3.34 14.12
CA MET A 132 6.30 3.21 12.71
C MET A 132 6.88 4.52 12.18
N LEU A 133 6.29 5.67 12.51
CA LEU A 133 6.77 6.97 12.07
C LEU A 133 8.13 7.32 12.68
N ARG A 134 8.36 7.06 13.98
CA ARG A 134 9.69 7.22 14.60
C ARG A 134 10.74 6.38 13.88
N PHE A 135 10.39 5.15 13.51
CA PHE A 135 11.28 4.30 12.73
C PHE A 135 11.54 4.87 11.32
N TYR A 136 10.50 5.33 10.62
CA TYR A 136 10.61 6.00 9.32
C TYR A 136 11.55 7.22 9.37
N GLU A 137 11.46 8.03 10.42
CA GLU A 137 12.30 9.21 10.62
C GLU A 137 13.78 8.83 10.84
N SER A 138 14.02 7.70 11.51
CA SER A 138 15.38 7.22 11.84
C SER A 138 16.18 6.66 10.65
N ILE A 139 15.53 6.41 9.51
CA ILE A 139 16.16 5.81 8.32
C ILE A 139 15.83 6.62 7.06
N PRO A 140 16.61 6.52 5.97
CA PRO A 140 16.33 7.21 4.71
C PRO A 140 15.29 6.46 3.85
N ALA A 141 14.22 5.94 4.46
CA ALA A 141 13.16 5.27 3.71
C ALA A 141 12.25 6.26 2.99
N LEU A 142 11.82 5.87 1.79
CA LEU A 142 10.78 6.57 1.03
C LEU A 142 9.41 6.27 1.63
N THR A 143 9.17 5.01 2.02
CA THR A 143 7.93 4.61 2.67
C THR A 143 8.10 3.40 3.58
N LEU A 144 7.22 3.31 4.59
CA LEU A 144 7.00 2.11 5.40
C LEU A 144 5.57 1.61 5.24
N ALA A 145 5.41 0.30 5.19
CA ALA A 145 4.11 -0.35 5.15
C ALA A 145 3.89 -1.42 6.21
N MET A 146 2.64 -1.65 6.56
CA MET A 146 2.22 -2.82 7.34
C MET A 146 2.19 -4.06 6.43
N ALA A 147 2.25 -5.24 7.02
CA ALA A 147 2.05 -6.48 6.29
C ALA A 147 0.61 -6.66 5.83
N GLN A 148 0.41 -7.45 4.78
CA GLN A 148 -0.90 -7.96 4.44
C GLN A 148 -1.09 -9.36 5.00
N ARG A 149 -2.33 -9.75 5.30
CA ARG A 149 -2.64 -11.11 5.76
C ARG A 149 -2.14 -12.20 4.79
N GLY A 150 -2.17 -11.93 3.49
CA GLY A 150 -1.67 -12.85 2.46
C GLY A 150 -0.16 -13.14 2.57
N ASP A 151 0.62 -12.27 3.21
CA ASP A 151 2.05 -12.45 3.38
C ASP A 151 2.41 -13.59 4.33
N PHE A 152 1.46 -14.07 5.14
CA PHE A 152 1.65 -15.14 6.13
C PHE A 152 1.15 -16.50 5.65
N VAL A 153 0.71 -16.60 4.38
CA VAL A 153 0.37 -17.89 3.77
C VAL A 153 1.59 -18.82 3.82
N GLY A 154 1.37 -20.10 4.13
CA GLY A 154 2.43 -21.09 4.38
C GLY A 154 2.71 -21.36 5.86
N GLY A 155 2.13 -20.57 6.79
CA GLY A 155 2.20 -20.86 8.22
C GLY A 155 3.64 -20.91 8.75
N LYS A 156 3.99 -21.93 9.54
CA LYS A 156 5.34 -22.07 10.13
C LYS A 156 6.47 -22.06 9.11
N GLU A 157 6.19 -22.41 7.86
CA GLU A 157 7.20 -22.44 6.79
C GLU A 157 7.48 -21.06 6.17
N ASN A 158 6.73 -20.03 6.54
CA ASN A 158 6.84 -18.68 6.00
C ASN A 158 8.11 -17.96 6.50
N ASP A 159 8.86 -17.35 5.59
CA ASP A 159 10.14 -16.69 5.91
C ASP A 159 10.01 -15.53 6.92
N ILE A 160 8.87 -14.83 6.91
CA ILE A 160 8.57 -13.79 7.91
C ILE A 160 8.52 -14.42 9.30
N LEU A 161 7.87 -15.58 9.41
CA LEU A 161 7.70 -16.31 10.66
C LEU A 161 8.97 -17.05 11.09
N LYS A 162 9.89 -17.33 10.15
CA LYS A 162 11.23 -17.90 10.39
C LYS A 162 12.27 -16.85 10.82
N GLY A 163 11.88 -15.58 10.97
CA GLY A 163 12.73 -14.54 11.54
C GLY A 163 13.19 -13.46 10.56
N GLU A 164 12.64 -13.39 9.35
CA GLU A 164 12.85 -12.24 8.47
C GLU A 164 12.19 -10.99 9.08
N LYS A 165 13.01 -10.06 9.57
CA LYS A 165 12.54 -8.93 10.39
C LYS A 165 11.88 -7.82 9.58
N MET A 166 12.26 -7.63 8.32
CA MET A 166 11.70 -6.64 7.39
C MET A 166 11.92 -7.07 5.95
N LYS A 167 10.93 -6.80 5.09
CA LYS A 167 11.02 -7.09 3.66
C LYS A 167 11.24 -5.81 2.85
N ARG A 168 11.94 -5.94 1.71
CA ARG A 168 12.21 -4.87 0.72
C ARG A 168 11.01 -4.56 -0.19
N LYS A 169 9.80 -4.64 0.35
CA LYS A 169 8.53 -4.39 -0.34
C LYS A 169 7.69 -3.42 0.48
N ALA A 170 6.75 -2.71 -0.14
CA ALA A 170 5.76 -1.90 0.57
C ALA A 170 4.45 -1.92 -0.20
N MET A 171 3.33 -2.18 0.47
CA MET A 171 2.02 -2.28 -0.17
C MET A 171 0.88 -1.92 0.78
N ASN A 172 -0.24 -1.43 0.22
CA ASN A 172 -1.53 -1.14 0.87
C ASN A 172 -1.56 -0.09 2.00
N SER A 173 -0.45 0.18 2.68
CA SER A 173 -0.44 1.14 3.78
C SER A 173 0.85 1.94 3.75
N PHE A 174 0.87 3.12 3.15
CA PHE A 174 2.13 3.81 2.86
C PHE A 174 2.31 4.99 3.79
N ILE A 175 3.15 4.83 4.82
CA ILE A 175 3.65 5.98 5.58
C ILE A 175 4.63 6.74 4.69
N CYS A 176 4.36 8.01 4.46
CA CYS A 176 5.09 8.88 3.56
C CYS A 176 5.35 10.24 4.23
N SER A 177 6.24 11.02 3.62
CA SER A 177 6.49 12.41 3.99
C SER A 177 6.58 13.29 2.76
N VAL A 178 6.13 14.54 2.90
CA VAL A 178 6.30 15.58 1.88
C VAL A 178 7.78 15.89 1.62
N ASP A 179 8.68 15.61 2.56
CA ASP A 179 10.13 15.85 2.41
C ASP A 179 10.82 14.79 1.55
N ARG A 180 10.21 13.60 1.40
CA ARG A 180 10.76 12.47 0.63
C ARG A 180 9.74 11.99 -0.41
N PRO A 181 9.29 12.87 -1.34
CA PRO A 181 8.28 12.50 -2.31
C PRO A 181 8.82 11.47 -3.30
N PHE A 182 7.95 10.58 -3.73
CA PHE A 182 8.22 9.66 -4.84
C PHE A 182 6.93 9.47 -5.64
N GLN A 183 7.05 8.84 -6.81
CA GLN A 183 5.91 8.56 -7.67
C GLN A 183 5.64 7.07 -7.71
N PHE A 184 4.37 6.71 -7.53
CA PHE A 184 3.88 5.41 -7.90
C PHE A 184 3.78 5.32 -9.42
N VAL A 185 4.22 4.19 -10.00
CA VAL A 185 4.31 3.99 -11.45
C VAL A 185 3.54 2.77 -11.92
N GLY A 186 3.03 2.83 -13.14
CA GLY A 186 2.17 1.81 -13.74
C GLY A 186 0.73 1.91 -13.26
N ARG A 187 -0.22 1.82 -14.19
CA ARG A 187 -1.67 1.90 -13.92
C ARG A 187 -2.14 0.79 -12.99
N ILE A 188 -1.59 -0.42 -13.15
CA ILE A 188 -1.98 -1.61 -12.40
C ILE A 188 -0.78 -2.14 -11.63
N ASN A 189 -1.02 -2.62 -10.41
CA ASN A 189 0.03 -3.20 -9.55
C ASN A 189 1.12 -2.16 -9.22
N GLU A 190 0.68 -0.91 -9.04
CA GLU A 190 1.52 0.28 -8.90
C GLU A 190 2.46 0.18 -7.70
N ASP A 191 2.02 -0.46 -6.62
CA ASP A 191 2.84 -0.72 -5.44
C ASP A 191 4.06 -1.61 -5.79
N VAL A 192 3.82 -2.75 -6.45
CA VAL A 192 4.85 -3.69 -6.89
C VAL A 192 5.79 -3.08 -7.90
N ASN A 193 5.23 -2.41 -8.91
CA ASN A 193 6.01 -1.72 -9.92
C ASN A 193 6.95 -0.69 -9.28
N THR A 194 6.45 0.05 -8.29
CA THR A 194 7.20 1.11 -7.62
C THR A 194 8.30 0.54 -6.73
N TYR A 195 7.99 -0.46 -5.89
CA TYR A 195 9.01 -1.02 -5.00
C TYR A 195 10.08 -1.82 -5.73
N THR A 196 9.79 -2.44 -6.89
CA THR A 196 10.82 -3.09 -7.70
C THR A 196 11.67 -2.05 -8.45
N THR A 197 11.04 -1.04 -9.05
CA THR A 197 11.75 0.02 -9.78
C THR A 197 12.63 0.87 -8.88
N LEU A 198 12.08 1.44 -7.80
CA LEU A 198 12.85 2.29 -6.89
C LEU A 198 13.75 1.45 -5.98
N GLY A 199 13.29 0.26 -5.58
CA GLY A 199 14.10 -0.65 -4.77
C GLY A 199 15.36 -1.13 -5.48
N SER A 200 15.30 -1.38 -6.79
CA SER A 200 16.47 -1.76 -7.61
C SER A 200 17.51 -0.62 -7.70
N ARG A 201 17.05 0.63 -7.63
CA ARG A 201 17.87 1.85 -7.57
C ARG A 201 18.41 2.15 -6.17
N GLY A 202 18.18 1.26 -5.21
CA GLY A 202 18.68 1.37 -3.83
C GLY A 202 17.77 2.14 -2.86
N CYS A 203 16.63 2.69 -3.31
CA CYS A 203 15.69 3.37 -2.42
C CYS A 203 15.10 2.41 -1.41
N LEU A 204 14.83 2.86 -0.17
CA LEU A 204 14.23 1.99 0.84
C LEU A 204 12.69 2.08 0.87
N LEU A 205 12.05 1.00 0.44
CA LEU A 205 10.62 0.74 0.58
C LEU A 205 10.50 -0.54 1.41
N LEU A 206 9.90 -0.43 2.59
CA LEU A 206 10.00 -1.49 3.60
C LEU A 206 8.63 -1.85 4.17
N GLN A 207 8.48 -3.13 4.48
CA GLN A 207 7.32 -3.67 5.15
C GLN A 207 7.72 -4.12 6.56
N VAL A 208 6.92 -3.70 7.54
CA VAL A 208 7.03 -4.04 8.96
C VAL A 208 6.12 -5.24 9.25
N PRO A 209 6.65 -6.47 9.35
CA PRO A 209 5.84 -7.68 9.49
C PRO A 209 5.14 -7.85 10.83
N GLN A 210 5.52 -7.07 11.85
CA GLN A 210 4.98 -7.17 13.21
C GLN A 210 3.55 -6.64 13.31
N VAL A 211 3.15 -5.80 12.35
CA VAL A 211 1.81 -5.25 12.23
C VAL A 211 1.25 -5.60 10.86
N ALA A 212 -0.03 -5.95 10.82
CA ALA A 212 -0.69 -6.40 9.62
C ALA A 212 -2.06 -5.76 9.47
N LEU A 213 -2.50 -5.66 8.22
CA LEU A 213 -3.86 -5.30 7.85
C LEU A 213 -4.54 -6.45 7.09
N ASN A 214 -5.87 -6.47 7.16
CA ASN A 214 -6.70 -7.30 6.31
C ASN A 214 -7.60 -6.40 5.45
N GLN A 215 -7.62 -6.70 4.15
CA GLN A 215 -8.52 -6.11 3.17
C GLN A 215 -9.66 -7.09 2.90
N LYS A 216 -10.89 -6.60 2.75
CA LYS A 216 -11.99 -7.47 2.33
C LYS A 216 -11.70 -8.05 0.95
N GLN A 217 -12.08 -9.32 0.75
CA GLN A 217 -11.93 -9.96 -0.56
C GLN A 217 -12.74 -9.19 -1.62
N THR A 218 -12.02 -8.69 -2.61
CA THR A 218 -12.48 -7.69 -3.59
C THR A 218 -13.51 -8.24 -4.59
N GLN A 219 -13.59 -9.56 -4.77
CA GLN A 219 -14.45 -10.22 -5.78
C GLN A 219 -15.98 -10.05 -5.56
N LYS A 220 -16.43 -9.51 -4.42
CA LYS A 220 -17.86 -9.18 -4.19
C LYS A 220 -18.19 -7.69 -4.32
N ASN A 221 -17.19 -6.82 -4.45
CA ASN A 221 -17.38 -5.37 -4.51
C ASN A 221 -17.34 -4.91 -5.97
N LYS A 222 -18.43 -4.30 -6.47
CA LYS A 222 -18.44 -3.63 -7.78
C LYS A 222 -17.58 -2.36 -7.72
N GLY A 223 -16.84 -2.06 -8.78
CA GLY A 223 -16.06 -0.82 -8.91
C GLY A 223 -14.57 -0.95 -8.57
N GLY A 224 -13.79 0.05 -9.00
CA GLY A 224 -12.35 0.17 -8.71
C GLY A 224 -11.49 -0.91 -9.37
N MET A 225 -10.48 -1.39 -8.64
CA MET A 225 -9.50 -2.37 -9.16
C MET A 225 -10.12 -3.74 -9.51
N THR A 226 -11.23 -4.14 -8.88
CA THR A 226 -11.91 -5.40 -9.19
C THR A 226 -12.34 -5.47 -10.64
N ASP A 227 -12.94 -4.39 -11.15
CA ASP A 227 -13.45 -4.33 -12.52
C ASP A 227 -12.30 -4.41 -13.54
N ILE A 228 -11.17 -3.77 -13.23
CA ILE A 228 -9.96 -3.82 -14.07
C ILE A 228 -9.41 -5.25 -14.12
N TYR A 229 -9.31 -5.93 -12.97
CA TYR A 229 -8.82 -7.31 -12.92
C TYR A 229 -9.76 -8.30 -13.61
N MET A 230 -11.08 -8.07 -13.54
CA MET A 230 -12.06 -8.88 -14.24
C MET A 230 -12.01 -8.65 -15.76
N SER A 231 -11.76 -7.43 -16.23
CA SER A 231 -11.72 -7.13 -17.67
C SER A 231 -10.40 -7.51 -18.34
N GLN A 232 -9.27 -7.39 -17.64
CA GLN A 232 -7.93 -7.60 -18.23
C GLN A 232 -7.26 -8.91 -17.80
N GLY A 233 -7.78 -9.58 -16.78
CA GLY A 233 -7.21 -10.81 -16.24
C GLY A 233 -5.90 -10.63 -15.46
N THR A 234 -5.41 -11.73 -14.88
CA THR A 234 -4.24 -11.71 -13.99
C THR A 234 -2.90 -11.68 -14.73
N TYR A 235 -2.88 -12.01 -16.02
CA TYR A 235 -1.69 -11.88 -16.87
C TYR A 235 -1.29 -10.41 -17.01
N VAL A 236 -2.22 -9.56 -17.45
CA VAL A 236 -1.96 -8.13 -17.70
C VAL A 236 -1.44 -7.47 -16.43
N LYS A 237 -2.11 -7.66 -15.28
CA LYS A 237 -1.61 -7.23 -13.96
C LYS A 237 -0.14 -7.60 -13.73
N SER A 238 0.20 -8.86 -13.98
CA SER A 238 1.53 -9.40 -13.69
C SER A 238 2.58 -8.87 -14.67
N PHE A 239 2.18 -8.62 -15.91
CA PHE A 239 3.06 -8.14 -16.97
C PHE A 239 3.50 -6.69 -16.77
N TYR A 240 2.70 -5.83 -16.12
CA TYR A 240 3.13 -4.47 -15.77
C TYR A 240 4.43 -4.50 -14.97
N THR A 241 4.55 -5.42 -14.02
CA THR A 241 5.77 -5.53 -13.22
C THR A 241 6.94 -6.11 -14.03
N VAL A 242 6.67 -6.95 -15.04
CA VAL A 242 7.71 -7.41 -15.98
C VAL A 242 8.24 -6.23 -16.80
N MET A 243 7.37 -5.33 -17.28
CA MET A 243 7.81 -4.13 -18.01
C MET A 243 8.68 -3.22 -17.15
N MET A 244 8.37 -3.12 -15.86
CA MET A 244 9.09 -2.27 -14.91
C MET A 244 10.42 -2.85 -14.46
N MET A 245 10.52 -4.18 -14.34
CA MET A 245 11.73 -4.85 -13.86
C MET A 245 12.00 -6.19 -14.60
N PRO A 246 12.27 -6.14 -15.91
CA PRO A 246 12.36 -7.34 -16.76
C PRO A 246 13.56 -8.23 -16.42
N SER A 247 14.59 -7.68 -15.79
CA SER A 247 15.81 -8.42 -15.42
C SER A 247 15.63 -9.37 -14.22
N SER A 248 14.56 -9.23 -13.45
CA SER A 248 14.32 -10.06 -12.26
C SER A 248 12.86 -10.48 -12.05
N VAL A 249 11.94 -10.05 -12.91
CA VAL A 249 10.51 -10.39 -12.81
C VAL A 249 10.05 -11.11 -14.07
N LYS A 250 9.30 -12.20 -13.88
CA LYS A 250 8.62 -12.93 -14.95
C LYS A 250 7.17 -13.22 -14.59
N VAL A 251 6.35 -13.55 -15.57
CA VAL A 251 5.03 -14.14 -15.30
C VAL A 251 5.21 -15.63 -15.00
N GLY A 252 4.54 -16.11 -13.95
CA GLY A 252 4.50 -17.52 -13.57
C GLY A 252 3.12 -17.90 -13.01
N VAL A 253 3.03 -19.10 -12.46
CA VAL A 253 1.79 -19.62 -11.85
C VAL A 253 1.92 -19.56 -10.34
N MET A 254 0.89 -19.05 -9.67
CA MET A 254 0.71 -19.09 -8.22
C MET A 254 -0.55 -19.87 -7.90
N GLY A 255 -0.52 -20.67 -6.83
CA GLY A 255 -1.64 -21.51 -6.37
C GLY A 255 -1.18 -22.92 -6.05
N HIS A 256 -1.84 -23.59 -5.11
CA HIS A 256 -1.50 -24.96 -4.69
C HIS A 256 -2.46 -26.01 -5.25
N SER A 257 -3.69 -25.61 -5.60
CA SER A 257 -4.72 -26.45 -6.21
C SER A 257 -5.11 -25.90 -7.58
N GLU A 258 -5.69 -26.74 -8.44
CA GLU A 258 -6.18 -26.31 -9.76
C GLU A 258 -7.13 -25.10 -9.66
N GLU A 259 -7.99 -25.08 -8.64
CA GLU A 259 -8.96 -24.01 -8.39
C GLU A 259 -8.30 -22.68 -7.95
N THR A 260 -7.09 -22.73 -7.40
CA THR A 260 -6.36 -21.55 -6.91
C THR A 260 -5.24 -21.11 -7.85
N LYS A 261 -4.97 -21.89 -8.91
CA LYS A 261 -3.96 -21.55 -9.91
C LYS A 261 -4.39 -20.32 -10.69
N ARG A 262 -3.50 -19.33 -10.70
CA ARG A 262 -3.63 -18.12 -11.49
C ARG A 262 -2.28 -17.60 -11.90
N LEU A 263 -2.24 -16.82 -12.98
CA LEU A 263 -1.04 -16.12 -13.38
C LEU A 263 -0.69 -15.06 -12.34
N HIS A 264 0.60 -14.94 -12.06
CA HIS A 264 1.13 -13.98 -11.12
C HIS A 264 2.56 -13.59 -11.49
N HIS A 265 3.01 -12.41 -11.05
CA HIS A 265 4.42 -12.06 -11.16
C HIS A 265 5.23 -12.93 -10.19
N VAL A 266 6.39 -13.38 -10.65
CA VAL A 266 7.40 -14.08 -9.84
C VAL A 266 8.64 -13.19 -9.84
N ILE A 267 8.99 -12.70 -8.66
CA ILE A 267 10.10 -11.75 -8.45
C ILE A 267 11.29 -12.52 -7.89
N ASN A 268 12.43 -12.49 -8.57
CA ASN A 268 13.69 -12.99 -8.05
C ASN A 268 14.36 -11.92 -7.18
N TRP A 269 13.97 -11.85 -5.90
CA TRP A 269 14.42 -10.82 -4.95
C TRP A 269 15.94 -10.67 -4.83
N ASN A 270 16.70 -11.75 -4.94
CA ASN A 270 18.17 -11.70 -4.90
C ASN A 270 18.76 -10.86 -6.04
N ASN A 271 18.02 -10.71 -7.14
CA ASN A 271 18.41 -9.96 -8.34
C ASN A 271 17.65 -8.63 -8.48
N THR A 272 16.64 -8.37 -7.64
CA THR A 272 15.78 -7.19 -7.77
C THR A 272 16.32 -5.99 -7.02
N VAL A 273 16.81 -6.16 -5.79
CA VAL A 273 17.22 -5.03 -4.92
C VAL A 273 18.56 -5.30 -4.24
N PRO A 274 19.35 -4.25 -3.94
CA PRO A 274 20.55 -4.41 -3.14
C PRO A 274 20.26 -4.99 -1.74
N LYS A 275 21.12 -5.89 -1.27
CA LYS A 275 21.03 -6.44 0.09
C LYS A 275 21.44 -5.38 1.11
N ILE A 276 20.68 -5.31 2.20
CA ILE A 276 21.06 -4.53 3.38
C ILE A 276 21.99 -5.41 4.21
N LEU A 277 23.21 -4.92 4.45
CA LEU A 277 24.19 -5.60 5.30
C LEU A 277 24.13 -5.03 6.71
N ASP A 278 24.38 -5.90 7.68
CA ASP A 278 24.56 -5.50 9.07
C ASP A 278 25.75 -4.53 9.18
N GLU A 279 25.62 -3.50 10.02
CA GLU A 279 26.65 -2.46 10.19
C GLU A 279 28.00 -3.04 10.60
N ARG A 280 28.04 -4.20 11.27
CA ARG A 280 29.29 -4.91 11.59
C ARG A 280 30.14 -5.26 10.37
N PHE A 281 29.54 -5.33 9.18
CA PHE A 281 30.23 -5.60 7.92
C PHE A 281 30.65 -4.32 7.17
N LYS A 282 30.38 -3.13 7.72
CA LYS A 282 30.80 -1.85 7.14
C LYS A 282 32.33 -1.82 7.10
N LYS A 283 32.90 -1.73 5.89
CA LYS A 283 34.34 -1.51 5.71
C LYS A 283 34.69 -0.12 6.26
N LYS A 284 35.74 -0.05 7.08
CA LYS A 284 36.31 1.19 7.60
C LYS A 284 37.03 1.96 6.50
#